data_AF-A0A523YXK8-F1
#
_entry.id   AF-A0A523YXK8-F1
#
_cell.length_a   1.000
_cell.length_b   1.000
_cell.length_c   1.000
_cell.angle_alpha   90.00
_cell.angle_beta   90.00
_cell.angle_gamma   90.00
#
_symmetry.space_group_name_H-M   'P 1'
#
loop_
_entity.id
_entity.type
_entity.pdbx_description
1 polymer ?
#
loop_
_entity_poly.entity_id
_entity_poly.type
_entity_poly.pdbx_seq_one_letter_code
_entity_poly.pdbx_strand_id
1 'polypeptide(L)'
;MPHGEGELESVLSNTLKFQSFAPQNLKEAEIAYEMALIANGGRAIAEYPTLHSGVSTTSPLRLDADSGDILMFMASKRVVLISAPCPM
;
A
#
# COMPACT_ATOMS: atom_id res chain seq x y z
N MET A 1 0.75 18.01 -1.78
CA MET A 1 1.48 17.99 -0.49
C MET A 1 2.16 16.63 -0.39
N PRO A 2 3.49 16.53 -0.25
CA PRO A 2 4.20 15.27 -0.16
C PRO A 2 4.29 14.89 1.33
N HIS A 3 3.28 14.18 1.85
CA HIS A 3 3.26 13.78 3.27
C HIS A 3 3.30 12.26 3.50
N GLY A 4 3.22 11.42 2.46
CA GLY A 4 3.14 9.97 2.63
C GLY A 4 4.46 9.27 2.96
N GLU A 5 5.58 9.72 2.38
CA GLU A 5 6.85 8.98 2.42
C GLU A 5 7.51 9.00 3.81
N GLY A 6 7.60 10.17 4.45
CA GLY A 6 8.25 10.32 5.75
C GLY A 6 7.47 9.70 6.92
N GLU A 7 6.14 9.60 6.80
CA GLU A 7 5.30 8.95 7.80
C GLU A 7 5.48 7.42 7.76
N LEU A 8 5.51 6.83 6.55
CA LEU A 8 5.70 5.40 6.37
C LEU A 8 7.08 4.94 6.85
N GLU A 9 8.13 5.74 6.62
CA GLU A 9 9.49 5.45 7.08
C GLU A 9 9.56 5.41 8.61
N SER A 10 9.01 6.43 9.27
CA SER A 10 8.93 6.51 10.73
C SER A 10 8.21 5.30 11.32
N VAL A 11 7.12 4.87 10.69
CA VAL A 11 6.28 3.80 11.23
C VAL A 11 6.90 2.40 10.98
N LEU A 12 7.50 2.16 9.82
CA LEU A 12 8.18 0.89 9.53
C LEU A 12 9.49 0.74 10.32
N SER A 13 10.20 1.84 10.58
CA SER A 13 11.45 1.81 11.38
C SER A 13 11.21 1.65 12.88
N ASN A 14 10.04 2.08 13.39
CA ASN A 14 9.73 2.05 14.82
C ASN A 14 8.75 0.95 15.25
N THR A 15 8.16 0.19 14.31
CA THR A 15 7.19 -0.85 14.67
C THR A 15 7.46 -2.16 13.93
N LEU A 16 7.42 -3.26 14.67
CA LEU A 16 7.33 -4.63 14.10
C LEU A 16 5.87 -5.02 13.80
N LYS A 17 4.96 -4.04 13.79
CA LYS A 17 3.51 -4.27 13.70
C LYS A 17 3.05 -4.11 12.26
N PHE A 18 1.96 -4.79 11.96
CA PHE A 18 1.28 -4.68 10.68
C PHE A 18 0.81 -3.24 10.41
N GLN A 19 1.05 -2.72 9.21
CA GLN A 19 0.73 -1.34 8.84
C GLN A 19 -0.27 -1.22 7.71
N SER A 20 -1.06 -0.15 7.80
CA SER A 20 -2.01 0.28 6.78
C SER A 20 -1.41 1.41 5.95
N PHE A 21 -1.51 1.30 4.63
CA PHE A 21 -1.10 2.37 3.72
C PHE A 21 -2.10 2.53 2.58
N ALA A 22 -2.40 3.76 2.20
CA ALA A 22 -3.32 4.08 1.10
C ALA A 22 -2.57 4.93 0.05
N PRO A 23 -1.86 4.29 -0.91
CA PRO A 23 -1.17 5.02 -1.96
C PRO A 23 -2.16 5.78 -2.84
N GLN A 24 -1.76 6.95 -3.32
CA GLN A 24 -2.57 7.75 -4.25
C GLN A 24 -2.19 7.54 -5.72
N ASN A 25 -1.03 6.95 -5.99
CA ASN A 25 -0.54 6.64 -7.33
C ASN A 25 0.39 5.42 -7.30
N LEU A 26 0.72 4.89 -8.48
CA LEU A 26 1.61 3.73 -8.62
C LEU A 26 2.99 3.95 -8.00
N LYS A 27 3.56 5.15 -8.15
CA LYS A 27 4.89 5.46 -7.61
C LYS A 27 4.93 5.35 -6.09
N GLU A 28 3.92 5.87 -5.40
CA GLU A 28 3.79 5.74 -3.94
C GLU A 28 3.61 4.29 -3.52
N ALA A 29 2.85 3.50 -4.29
CA ALA A 29 2.67 2.08 -4.06
C ALA A 29 4.00 1.30 -4.17
N GLU A 30 4.83 1.63 -5.16
CA GLU A 30 6.17 1.06 -5.36
C GLU A 30 7.10 1.39 -4.20
N ILE A 31 7.18 2.66 -3.81
CA ILE A 31 8.01 3.12 -2.69
C ILE A 31 7.60 2.40 -1.40
N ALA A 32 6.30 2.33 -1.12
CA ALA A 32 5.81 1.66 0.08
C ALA A 32 6.14 0.16 0.10
N TYR A 33 6.07 -0.50 -1.05
CA TYR A 33 6.46 -1.90 -1.19
C TYR A 33 7.96 -2.10 -0.94
N GLU A 34 8.82 -1.25 -1.50
CA GLU A 34 10.27 -1.30 -1.29
C GLU A 34 10.63 -1.09 0.18
N MET A 35 10.00 -0.10 0.84
CA MET A 35 10.22 0.15 2.26
C MET A 35 9.79 -1.03 3.13
N ALA A 36 8.66 -1.67 2.80
CA ALA A 36 8.22 -2.87 3.51
C ALA A 36 9.16 -4.05 3.29
N LEU A 37 9.73 -4.23 2.10
CA LEU A 37 10.77 -5.24 1.85
C LEU A 37 12.03 -4.97 2.68
N ILE A 38 12.49 -3.72 2.75
CA ILE A 38 13.65 -3.33 3.56
C ILE A 38 13.38 -3.63 5.03
N ALA A 39 12.21 -3.25 5.55
CA ALA A 39 11.79 -3.52 6.93
C ALA A 39 11.72 -5.02 7.23
N ASN A 40 11.35 -5.84 6.25
CA ASN A 40 11.31 -7.31 6.34
C ASN A 40 12.69 -7.98 6.21
N GLY A 41 13.77 -7.22 6.08
CA GLY A 41 15.12 -7.76 5.85
C GLY A 41 15.26 -8.42 4.48
N GLY A 42 14.55 -7.92 3.47
CA GLY A 42 14.55 -8.42 2.10
C GLY A 42 13.62 -9.61 1.85
N ARG A 43 12.90 -10.09 2.87
CA ARG A 43 11.92 -11.17 2.69
C ARG A 43 10.67 -10.66 1.99
N ALA A 44 10.11 -11.50 1.13
CA ALA A 44 8.88 -11.18 0.43
C ALA A 44 7.74 -10.90 1.43
N ILE A 45 6.91 -9.89 1.14
CA ILE A 45 5.76 -9.53 1.98
C ILE A 45 4.78 -10.70 2.14
N ALA A 46 4.69 -11.59 1.15
CA ALA A 46 3.87 -12.80 1.23
C ALA A 46 4.29 -13.76 2.37
N GLU A 47 5.56 -13.75 2.76
CA GLU A 47 6.10 -14.61 3.84
C GLU A 47 6.00 -13.93 5.21
N TYR A 48 6.15 -12.60 5.22
CA TYR A 48 6.06 -11.79 6.42
C TYR A 48 5.21 -10.55 6.13
N PRO A 49 3.87 -10.65 6.28
CA PRO A 49 2.97 -9.57 5.90
C PRO A 49 3.08 -8.45 6.92
N THR A 50 3.79 -7.38 6.56
CA THR A 50 3.97 -6.16 7.37
C THR A 50 3.16 -4.98 6.85
N LEU A 51 2.64 -5.11 5.63
CA LEU A 51 1.89 -4.06 4.93
C LEU A 51 0.56 -4.63 4.41
N HIS A 52 -0.52 -3.86 4.59
CA HIS A 52 -1.67 -3.93 3.70
C HIS A 52 -1.89 -2.60 3.00
N SER A 53 -2.42 -2.68 1.79
CA SER A 53 -2.76 -1.52 0.98
C SER A 53 -4.27 -1.32 0.93
N GLY A 54 -4.72 -0.12 1.27
CA GLY A 54 -6.07 0.34 0.99
C GLY A 54 -6.16 0.91 -0.42
N VAL A 55 -7.12 0.41 -1.22
CA VAL A 55 -7.46 0.97 -2.52
C VAL A 55 -8.87 1.53 -2.43
N SER A 56 -8.99 2.84 -2.56
CA SER A 56 -10.27 3.52 -2.63
C SER A 56 -10.88 3.27 -4.01
N THR A 57 -12.15 2.87 -4.05
CA THR A 57 -12.89 2.79 -5.32
C THR A 57 -13.79 4.01 -5.44
N THR A 58 -13.81 4.64 -6.61
CA THR A 58 -14.68 5.79 -6.85
C THR A 58 -16.13 5.30 -6.90
N SER A 59 -16.95 5.78 -5.97
CA SER A 59 -18.37 5.41 -5.91
C SER A 59 -19.18 6.17 -6.98
N PRO A 60 -20.20 5.55 -7.62
CA PRO A 60 -20.54 4.12 -7.55
C PRO A 60 -19.81 3.32 -8.64
N LEU A 61 -19.16 2.21 -8.23
CA LEU A 61 -18.64 1.12 -9.08
C LEU A 61 -17.62 1.55 -10.15
N ARG A 62 -16.78 2.54 -9.86
CA ARG A 62 -15.69 2.95 -10.74
C ARG A 62 -14.34 2.72 -10.07
N LEU A 63 -13.39 2.35 -10.91
CA LEU A 63 -11.98 2.30 -10.59
C LEU A 63 -11.33 3.29 -11.55
N ASP A 64 -10.75 4.36 -11.02
CA ASP A 64 -9.90 5.23 -11.83
C ASP A 64 -8.61 4.51 -12.20
N ALA A 65 -7.90 5.05 -13.19
CA ALA A 65 -6.69 4.42 -13.71
C ALA A 65 -5.62 4.22 -12.62
N ASP A 66 -5.42 5.21 -11.75
CA ASP A 66 -4.41 5.15 -10.69
C ASP A 66 -4.76 4.06 -9.66
N SER A 67 -6.01 4.02 -9.19
CA SER A 67 -6.51 2.98 -8.30
C SER A 67 -6.41 1.58 -8.92
N GLY A 68 -6.61 1.47 -10.24
CA GLY A 68 -6.41 0.23 -11.00
C GLY A 68 -4.97 -0.23 -11.04
N ASP A 69 -4.05 0.69 -11.34
CA ASP A 69 -2.63 0.38 -11.40
C ASP A 69 -2.09 -0.03 -10.03
N ILE A 70 -2.49 0.67 -8.97
CA ILE A 70 -2.17 0.30 -7.58
C ILE A 70 -2.69 -1.10 -7.25
N LEU A 71 -3.96 -1.37 -7.55
CA LEU A 71 -4.59 -2.65 -7.26
C LEU A 71 -3.84 -3.80 -7.94
N MET A 72 -3.56 -3.64 -9.24
CA MET A 72 -2.83 -4.63 -10.03
C MET A 72 -1.41 -4.83 -9.53
N PHE A 73 -0.70 -3.75 -9.23
CA PHE A 73 0.66 -3.80 -8.68
C PHE A 73 0.69 -4.55 -7.35
N MET A 74 -0.11 -4.14 -6.37
CA MET A 74 -0.13 -4.75 -5.03
C MET A 74 -0.59 -6.20 -5.05
N ALA A 75 -1.58 -6.54 -5.90
CA ALA A 75 -2.03 -7.91 -6.10
C ALA A 75 -0.90 -8.79 -6.69
N SER A 76 -0.13 -8.27 -7.66
CA SER A 76 1.01 -8.99 -8.24
C SER A 76 2.10 -9.33 -7.21
N LYS A 77 2.24 -8.49 -6.18
CA LYS A 77 3.18 -8.67 -5.07
C LYS A 77 2.61 -9.45 -3.89
N ARG A 78 1.36 -9.90 -3.99
CA ARG A 78 0.61 -10.61 -2.92
C ARG A 78 0.55 -9.81 -1.62
N VAL A 79 0.48 -8.49 -1.73
CA VAL A 79 0.21 -7.62 -0.58
C VAL A 79 -1.27 -7.76 -0.21
N VAL A 80 -1.58 -7.75 1.08
CA VAL A 80 -2.97 -7.78 1.56
C VAL A 80 -3.67 -6.49 1.10
N LEU A 81 -4.82 -6.63 0.45
CA LEU A 81 -5.57 -5.51 -0.11
C LEU A 81 -6.88 -5.30 0.63
N ILE A 82 -7.21 -4.04 0.91
CA ILE A 82 -8.51 -3.62 1.40
C ILE A 82 -9.14 -2.73 0.33
N SER A 83 -10.24 -3.20 -0.26
CA SER A 83 -11.08 -2.35 -1.11
C SER A 83 -12.03 -1.56 -0.22
N ALA A 84 -11.90 -0.23 -0.23
CA ALA A 84 -12.69 0.68 0.57
C ALA A 84 -13.55 1.57 -0.34
N PRO A 85 -14.78 1.16 -0.70
CA PRO A 85 -15.69 2.06 -1.39
C PRO A 85 -16.12 3.20 -0.45
N CYS A 86 -16.01 4.44 -0.93
CA CYS A 86 -16.48 5.63 -0.22
C CYS A 86 -17.75 6.19 -0.91
N PRO A 87 -18.94 5.60 -0.68
CA PRO A 87 -20.18 6.18 -1.16
C PRO A 87 -20.47 7.49 -0.40
N MET A 88 -20.85 8.54 -1.13
CA MET A 88 -21.44 9.76 -0.55
C MET A 88 -22.89 9.51 -0.14
#